data_AF-A0A8J5T6Q6-F1
#
_entry.id   AF-A0A8J5T6Q6-F1
#
_cell.length_a   1.000
_cell.length_b   1.000
_cell.length_c   1.000
_cell.angle_alpha   90.00
_cell.angle_beta   90.00
_cell.angle_gamma   90.00
#
_symmetry.space_group_name_H-M   'P 1'
#
loop_
_entity.id
_entity.type
_entity.pdbx_description
1 polymer ?
#
loop_
_entity_poly.entity_id
_entity_poly.type
_entity_poly.pdbx_seq_one_letter_code
_entity_poly.pdbx_strand_id
1 'polypeptide(L)'
;MLKTKRQSSLTRDYYKHFPTFFSQMVSLLTCLFVAVASKPVNMESYTAGAKFDCLLFDMDDTLYPLSLGINLACRKNIQDYMISKLQIEESLVPKMCLDLYKEYGTTMAGLKVLGYDLDYDDFHACVHGTLPYEKLKPDPVLRQLLLSLPQRKIIFTNSDKAHAATVLKKLGLEDCFEGVICFETLNPSSAEEHGQERDREDSDETDGGSSADSDSPACHKRILCKPSLESMEAVIEIAKLDPKKTVFFDDSARNIASGKAAGLHTVIVGSSALVAGADVALESIHNIKEALPELWEAGEHVQAVGLRSAAVETTVLA
;
A
#
# COMPACT_ATOMS: atom_id res chain seq x y z
N MET A 1 16.29 -76.38 36.36
CA MET A 1 15.53 -77.54 35.84
C MET A 1 14.64 -77.03 34.71
N LEU A 2 15.03 -77.26 33.44
CA LEU A 2 14.47 -78.29 32.53
C LEU A 2 13.02 -77.91 32.11
N LYS A 3 12.62 -77.78 30.84
CA LYS A 3 13.23 -78.21 29.56
C LYS A 3 12.43 -77.66 28.36
N THR A 4 13.16 -77.09 27.38
CA THR A 4 13.13 -77.32 25.90
C THR A 4 11.86 -77.33 25.04
N LYS A 5 11.91 -76.55 23.93
CA LYS A 5 12.02 -76.96 22.48
C LYS A 5 12.08 -75.66 21.63
N ARG A 6 13.10 -75.24 20.86
CA ARG A 6 13.70 -75.71 19.56
C ARG A 6 12.65 -76.27 18.58
N GLN A 7 12.57 -75.95 17.28
CA GLN A 7 13.50 -75.47 16.23
C GLN A 7 12.63 -75.12 14.99
N SER A 8 12.92 -74.14 14.12
CA SER A 8 13.56 -74.28 12.78
C SER A 8 13.15 -73.02 11.97
N SER A 9 14.08 -72.15 11.53
CA SER A 9 14.86 -72.14 10.26
C SER A 9 14.03 -72.09 8.97
N LEU A 10 14.15 -70.98 8.22
CA LEU A 10 14.24 -70.84 6.75
C LEU A 10 14.13 -69.33 6.45
N THR A 11 15.23 -68.59 6.33
CA THR A 11 15.94 -68.24 5.09
C THR A 11 15.07 -67.89 3.88
N ARG A 12 15.35 -66.68 3.37
CA ARG A 12 15.33 -66.27 1.95
C ARG A 12 13.98 -66.04 1.27
N ASP A 13 14.01 -64.95 0.51
CA ASP A 13 13.08 -64.53 -0.55
C ASP A 13 11.77 -63.93 -0.01
N TYR A 14 11.36 -62.70 -0.31
CA TYR A 14 11.40 -62.04 -1.60
C TYR A 14 11.41 -60.51 -1.41
N TYR A 15 12.44 -59.85 -1.93
CA TYR A 15 12.25 -58.57 -2.62
C TYR A 15 11.25 -58.82 -3.75
N LYS A 16 10.02 -58.33 -3.61
CA LYS A 16 9.12 -57.97 -4.72
C LYS A 16 7.82 -57.43 -4.13
N HIS A 17 7.41 -56.27 -4.67
CA HIS A 17 6.18 -55.52 -4.40
C HIS A 17 6.25 -54.57 -3.19
N PHE A 18 6.67 -53.32 -3.44
CA PHE A 18 5.84 -52.12 -3.28
C PHE A 18 6.67 -50.85 -3.61
N PRO A 19 6.77 -50.42 -4.88
CA PRO A 19 7.21 -49.07 -5.21
C PRO A 19 6.06 -48.30 -5.85
N THR A 20 5.05 -47.87 -5.08
CA THR A 20 3.96 -47.01 -5.59
C THR A 20 3.27 -46.18 -4.51
N PHE A 21 3.94 -45.84 -3.41
CA PHE A 21 3.35 -44.93 -2.41
C PHE A 21 4.20 -43.70 -2.04
N PHE A 22 5.42 -43.59 -2.58
CA PHE A 22 6.27 -42.42 -2.34
C PHE A 22 6.35 -41.43 -3.52
N SER A 23 5.76 -41.77 -4.67
CA SER A 23 5.69 -40.89 -5.85
C SER A 23 4.36 -40.10 -5.95
N GLN A 24 3.42 -40.31 -5.01
CA GLN A 24 2.13 -39.57 -4.98
C GLN A 24 2.02 -38.55 -3.84
N MET A 25 3.04 -38.43 -2.98
CA MET A 25 3.14 -37.37 -1.96
C MET A 25 4.06 -36.20 -2.35
N VAL A 26 4.50 -36.14 -3.61
CA VAL A 26 5.24 -34.97 -4.17
C VAL A 26 4.36 -34.17 -5.15
N SER A 27 3.08 -34.53 -5.30
CA SER A 27 2.13 -33.83 -6.18
C SER A 27 1.03 -33.04 -5.44
N LEU A 28 1.16 -32.86 -4.12
CA LEU A 28 0.18 -32.16 -3.27
C LEU A 28 0.79 -30.97 -2.50
N LEU A 29 1.98 -30.51 -2.90
CA LEU A 29 2.69 -29.35 -2.35
C LEU A 29 2.86 -28.22 -3.40
N THR A 30 1.86 -28.11 -4.29
CA THR A 30 1.79 -27.04 -5.31
C THR A 30 0.46 -26.30 -5.33
N CYS A 31 -0.30 -26.35 -4.22
CA CYS A 31 -1.56 -25.61 -4.08
C CYS A 31 -1.60 -24.85 -2.74
N LEU A 32 -0.83 -23.76 -2.64
CA LEU A 32 -1.28 -22.54 -1.93
C LEU A 32 -0.43 -21.30 -2.27
N PHE A 33 -0.11 -21.11 -3.54
CA PHE A 33 0.04 -19.77 -4.08
C PHE A 33 -1.25 -19.47 -4.83
N VAL A 34 -2.09 -18.59 -4.28
CA VAL A 34 -3.13 -17.93 -5.08
C VAL A 34 -2.38 -17.01 -6.05
N ALA A 35 -1.90 -17.60 -7.15
CA ALA A 35 -1.60 -16.87 -8.36
C ALA A 35 -2.95 -16.39 -8.89
N VAL A 36 -3.32 -15.15 -8.58
CA VAL A 36 -4.16 -14.40 -9.52
C VAL A 36 -3.36 -14.42 -10.82
N ALA A 37 -3.90 -15.11 -11.82
CA ALA A 37 -3.34 -15.09 -13.16
C ALA A 37 -3.51 -13.67 -13.72
N SER A 38 -2.63 -12.76 -13.31
CA SER A 38 -2.39 -11.52 -14.01
C SER A 38 -1.98 -11.91 -15.42
N LYS A 39 -2.79 -11.53 -16.40
CA LYS A 39 -2.37 -11.57 -17.81
C LYS A 39 -0.99 -10.90 -17.88
N PRO A 40 -0.05 -11.38 -18.70
CA PRO A 40 1.22 -10.68 -18.88
C PRO A 40 0.88 -9.26 -19.37
N VAL A 41 1.04 -8.27 -18.50
CA VAL A 41 1.05 -6.88 -18.90
C VAL A 41 2.32 -6.75 -19.72
N ASN A 42 2.15 -6.43 -21.00
CA ASN A 42 3.24 -6.28 -21.93
C ASN A 42 4.19 -5.21 -21.39
N MET A 43 5.36 -5.62 -20.91
CA MET A 43 6.30 -4.81 -20.13
C MET A 43 7.16 -3.87 -21.00
N GLU A 44 6.80 -3.70 -22.27
CA GLU A 44 7.51 -2.87 -23.25
C GLU A 44 6.55 -1.92 -23.96
N SER A 45 6.02 -0.91 -23.26
CA SER A 45 5.64 0.38 -23.87
C SER A 45 5.20 1.40 -22.81
N TYR A 46 5.99 1.66 -21.77
CA TYR A 46 5.86 2.97 -21.13
C TYR A 46 6.31 4.00 -22.16
N THR A 47 5.45 4.98 -22.43
CA THR A 47 5.58 5.93 -23.53
C THR A 47 6.88 6.71 -23.39
N ALA A 48 7.87 6.36 -24.20
CA ALA A 48 9.08 7.16 -24.36
C ALA A 48 8.66 8.58 -24.79
N GLY A 49 8.67 9.51 -23.84
CA GLY A 49 8.25 10.90 -24.03
C GLY A 49 7.08 11.39 -23.17
N ALA A 50 6.37 10.54 -22.40
CA ALA A 50 5.34 11.06 -21.49
C ALA A 50 5.94 11.90 -20.35
N LYS A 51 5.21 12.95 -19.96
CA LYS A 51 5.58 13.83 -18.84
C LYS A 51 5.60 13.09 -17.50
N PHE A 52 4.68 12.15 -17.33
CA PHE A 52 4.55 11.32 -16.13
C PHE A 52 4.54 9.85 -16.52
N ASP A 53 5.27 9.04 -15.75
CA ASP A 53 5.41 7.59 -15.98
C ASP A 53 4.57 6.78 -14.97
N CYS A 54 4.25 7.36 -13.80
CA CYS A 54 3.48 6.72 -12.73
C CYS A 54 2.47 7.66 -12.05
N LEU A 55 1.37 7.07 -11.59
CA LEU A 55 0.31 7.71 -10.82
C LEU A 55 0.12 6.95 -9.51
N LEU A 56 0.29 7.66 -8.40
CA LEU A 56 0.17 7.16 -7.04
C LEU A 56 -1.15 7.67 -6.46
N PHE A 57 -2.03 6.78 -6.02
CA PHE A 57 -3.35 7.12 -5.51
C PHE A 57 -3.47 6.71 -4.06
N ASP A 58 -3.84 7.66 -3.20
CA ASP A 58 -4.52 7.29 -1.98
C ASP A 58 -5.87 6.63 -2.28
N MET A 59 -6.39 5.90 -1.29
CA MET A 59 -7.62 5.13 -1.42
C MET A 59 -8.80 5.78 -0.69
N ASP A 60 -8.64 6.01 0.61
CA ASP A 60 -9.75 6.34 1.51
C ASP A 60 -10.11 7.82 1.37
N ASP A 61 -11.38 8.11 1.13
CA ASP A 61 -11.87 9.47 0.83
C ASP A 61 -11.30 10.11 -0.47
N THR A 62 -10.41 9.40 -1.18
CA THR A 62 -9.85 9.77 -2.49
C THR A 62 -10.55 9.05 -3.66
N LEU A 63 -10.59 7.71 -3.66
CA LEU A 63 -11.25 6.92 -4.73
C LEU A 63 -12.77 6.85 -4.57
N TYR A 64 -13.27 7.26 -3.41
CA TYR A 64 -14.68 7.37 -3.08
C TYR A 64 -14.86 8.59 -2.18
N PRO A 65 -16.03 9.26 -2.18
CA PRO A 65 -16.15 10.54 -1.51
C PRO A 65 -16.25 10.40 0.02
N LEU A 66 -15.68 11.39 0.74
CA LEU A 66 -15.79 11.59 2.19
C LEU A 66 -17.22 11.43 2.73
N SER A 67 -18.22 11.81 1.94
CA SER A 67 -19.64 11.78 2.30
C SER A 67 -20.19 10.37 2.55
N LEU A 68 -19.52 9.30 2.12
CA LEU A 68 -19.91 7.92 2.47
C LEU A 68 -19.73 7.62 3.97
N GLY A 69 -18.85 8.36 4.64
CA GLY A 69 -18.64 8.26 6.08
C GLY A 69 -17.93 6.97 6.51
N ILE A 70 -17.13 6.36 5.62
CA ILE A 70 -16.28 5.21 5.96
C ILE A 70 -15.25 5.61 7.02
N ASN A 71 -14.59 6.77 6.85
CA ASN A 71 -13.67 7.32 7.85
C ASN A 71 -14.32 7.55 9.22
N LEU A 72 -15.61 7.92 9.25
CA LEU A 72 -16.32 8.21 10.50
C LEU A 72 -16.56 6.91 11.26
N ALA A 73 -16.96 5.85 10.55
CA ALA A 73 -17.07 4.50 11.11
C ALA A 73 -15.71 3.97 11.57
N CYS A 74 -14.65 4.15 10.77
CA CYS A 74 -13.29 3.76 11.14
C CYS A 74 -12.82 4.48 12.42
N ARG A 75 -13.01 5.80 12.50
CA ARG A 75 -12.71 6.59 13.70
C ARG A 75 -13.46 6.07 14.92
N LYS A 76 -14.75 5.76 14.78
CA LYS A 76 -15.53 5.17 15.87
C LYS A 76 -14.96 3.83 16.30
N ASN A 77 -14.61 2.94 15.38
CA ASN A 77 -14.05 1.64 15.70
C ASN A 77 -12.69 1.75 16.42
N ILE A 78 -11.84 2.72 16.04
CA ILE A 78 -10.58 3.02 16.75
C ILE A 78 -10.87 3.45 18.19
N GLN A 79 -11.85 4.34 18.40
CA GLN A 79 -12.23 4.77 19.75
C GLN A 79 -12.76 3.60 20.58
N ASP A 80 -13.63 2.77 20.01
CA ASP A 80 -14.17 1.59 20.67
C ASP A 80 -13.06 0.58 21.03
N TYR A 81 -12.04 0.42 20.16
CA TYR A 81 -10.86 -0.41 20.44
C TYR A 81 -10.05 0.16 21.63
N MET A 82 -9.79 1.46 21.64
CA MET A 82 -9.06 2.13 22.72
C MET A 82 -9.76 1.96 24.09
N ILE A 83 -11.09 2.05 24.11
CA ILE A 83 -11.87 1.86 25.34
C ILE A 83 -11.88 0.38 25.75
N SER A 84 -12.22 -0.53 24.83
CA SER A 84 -12.51 -1.92 25.18
C SER A 84 -11.27 -2.81 25.28
N LYS A 85 -10.26 -2.61 24.43
CA LYS A 85 -9.05 -3.45 24.39
C LYS A 85 -7.91 -2.82 25.18
N LEU A 86 -7.72 -1.50 25.06
CA LEU A 86 -6.64 -0.80 25.75
C LEU A 86 -7.06 -0.23 27.12
N GLN A 87 -8.34 -0.32 27.47
CA GLN A 87 -8.89 0.13 28.76
C GLN A 87 -8.59 1.61 29.05
N ILE A 88 -8.52 2.43 28.00
CA ILE A 88 -8.34 3.88 28.11
C ILE A 88 -9.68 4.51 28.50
N GLU A 89 -9.63 5.48 29.42
CA GLU A 89 -10.82 6.22 29.87
C GLU A 89 -11.56 6.86 28.68
N GLU A 90 -12.85 6.54 28.53
CA GLU A 90 -13.71 7.00 27.43
C GLU A 90 -13.68 8.53 27.23
N SER A 91 -13.59 9.29 28.32
CA SER A 91 -13.56 10.76 28.28
C SER A 91 -12.31 11.33 27.57
N LEU A 92 -11.20 10.59 27.57
CA LEU A 92 -9.91 11.01 27.01
C LEU A 92 -9.77 10.63 25.53
N VAL A 93 -10.43 9.53 25.13
CA VAL A 93 -10.23 8.88 23.83
C VAL A 93 -10.44 9.80 22.63
N PRO A 94 -11.51 10.64 22.54
CA PRO A 94 -11.69 11.52 21.39
C PRO A 94 -10.55 12.51 21.18
N LYS A 95 -10.06 13.12 22.28
CA LYS A 95 -8.93 14.05 22.24
C LYS A 95 -7.64 13.33 21.89
N MET A 96 -7.39 12.17 22.49
CA MET A 96 -6.21 11.35 22.19
C MET A 96 -6.15 10.95 20.72
N CYS A 97 -7.24 10.46 20.12
CA CYS A 97 -7.28 10.13 18.70
C CYS A 97 -6.88 11.32 17.82
N LEU A 98 -7.40 12.52 18.13
CA LEU A 98 -7.11 13.72 17.35
C LEU A 98 -5.64 14.13 17.47
N ASP A 99 -5.10 14.14 18.69
CA ASP A 99 -3.72 14.54 18.95
C ASP A 99 -2.74 13.54 18.30
N LEU A 100 -2.99 12.23 18.47
CA LEU A 100 -2.15 11.18 17.88
C LEU A 100 -2.21 11.21 16.35
N TYR A 101 -3.39 11.41 15.76
CA TYR A 101 -3.52 11.57 14.31
C TYR A 101 -2.78 12.82 13.79
N LYS A 102 -2.82 13.93 14.54
CA LYS A 102 -2.12 15.17 14.17
C LYS A 102 -0.61 15.02 14.20
N GLU A 103 -0.09 14.36 15.22
CA GLU A 103 1.35 14.24 15.48
C GLU A 103 2.00 13.09 14.71
N TYR A 104 1.34 11.93 14.64
CA TYR A 104 1.93 10.68 14.13
C TYR A 104 1.30 10.20 12.81
N GLY A 105 0.33 10.93 12.27
CA GLY A 105 -0.34 10.58 11.01
C GLY A 105 -1.48 9.56 11.16
N THR A 106 -1.35 8.61 12.09
CA THR A 106 -2.43 7.67 12.46
C THR A 106 -2.51 7.50 13.98
N THR A 107 -3.70 7.17 14.49
CA THR A 107 -3.85 6.84 15.92
C THR A 107 -3.01 5.63 16.32
N MET A 108 -2.92 4.61 15.46
CA MET A 108 -2.13 3.41 15.72
C MET A 108 -0.63 3.71 15.86
N ALA A 109 -0.06 4.53 14.97
CA ALA A 109 1.33 4.97 15.06
C ALA A 109 1.60 5.70 16.38
N GLY A 110 0.70 6.60 16.77
CA GLY A 110 0.80 7.31 18.04
C GLY A 110 0.69 6.39 19.26
N LEU A 111 -0.25 5.44 19.26
CA LEU A 111 -0.37 4.44 20.33
C LEU A 111 0.92 3.61 20.47
N LYS A 112 1.53 3.18 19.36
CA LYS A 112 2.80 2.44 19.41
C LYS A 112 3.92 3.28 20.03
N VAL A 113 4.02 4.57 19.69
CA VAL A 113 5.02 5.49 20.27
C VAL A 113 4.80 5.70 21.76
N LEU A 114 3.54 5.73 22.22
CA LEU A 114 3.21 5.81 23.64
C LEU A 114 3.50 4.50 24.43
N GLY A 115 3.98 3.45 23.76
CA GLY A 115 4.37 2.19 24.39
C GLY A 115 3.23 1.17 24.52
N TYR A 116 2.10 1.38 23.84
CA TYR A 116 1.08 0.34 23.75
C TYR A 116 1.58 -0.82 22.89
N ASP A 117 1.46 -2.03 23.42
CA ASP A 117 1.72 -3.25 22.68
C ASP A 117 0.46 -3.64 21.89
N LEU A 118 0.54 -3.49 20.57
CA LEU A 118 -0.58 -3.72 19.67
C LEU A 118 -0.27 -4.94 18.81
N ASP A 119 -1.20 -5.89 18.80
CA ASP A 119 -1.31 -6.85 17.72
C ASP A 119 -1.97 -6.11 16.54
N TYR A 120 -1.20 -5.90 15.46
CA TYR A 120 -1.66 -5.13 14.30
C TYR A 120 -2.80 -5.83 13.57
N ASP A 121 -2.79 -7.17 13.52
CA ASP A 121 -3.85 -7.95 12.88
C ASP A 121 -5.14 -7.84 13.70
N ASP A 122 -5.09 -7.93 15.04
CA ASP A 122 -6.26 -7.71 15.90
C ASP A 122 -6.79 -6.28 15.77
N PHE A 123 -5.89 -5.28 15.74
CA PHE A 123 -6.27 -3.88 15.57
C PHE A 123 -7.00 -3.66 14.24
N HIS A 124 -6.43 -4.10 13.12
CA HIS A 124 -7.04 -3.93 11.80
C HIS A 124 -8.34 -4.75 11.65
N ALA A 125 -8.40 -5.96 12.19
CA ALA A 125 -9.63 -6.76 12.19
C ALA A 125 -10.78 -6.05 12.93
N CYS A 126 -10.48 -5.40 14.07
CA CYS A 126 -11.47 -4.63 14.83
C CYS A 126 -11.88 -3.34 14.10
N VAL A 127 -10.89 -2.60 13.59
CA VAL A 127 -11.10 -1.27 13.01
C VAL A 127 -11.71 -1.31 11.62
N HIS A 128 -11.23 -2.21 10.75
CA HIS A 128 -11.68 -2.31 9.36
C HIS A 128 -12.66 -3.45 9.10
N GLY A 129 -12.72 -4.48 9.96
CA GLY A 129 -13.56 -5.66 9.74
C GLY A 129 -15.08 -5.40 9.83
N THR A 130 -15.50 -4.28 10.42
CA THR A 130 -16.92 -3.94 10.64
C THR A 130 -17.36 -2.66 9.93
N LEU A 131 -16.55 -2.15 8.99
CA LEU A 131 -16.89 -0.95 8.23
C LEU A 131 -18.13 -1.16 7.35
N PRO A 132 -18.92 -0.10 7.08
CA PRO A 132 -20.15 -0.18 6.29
C PRO A 132 -19.86 -0.28 4.79
N TYR A 133 -19.19 -1.36 4.36
CA TYR A 133 -18.78 -1.62 2.98
C TYR A 133 -19.95 -1.77 2.00
N GLU A 134 -21.17 -1.98 2.49
CA GLU A 134 -22.39 -1.98 1.67
C GLU A 134 -22.68 -0.62 1.03
N LYS A 135 -22.13 0.47 1.59
CA LYS A 135 -22.23 1.82 1.01
C LYS A 135 -21.35 1.99 -0.22
N LEU A 136 -20.25 1.24 -0.33
CA LEU A 136 -19.39 1.25 -1.51
C LEU A 136 -20.09 0.50 -2.64
N LYS A 137 -20.25 1.17 -3.78
CA LYS A 137 -20.86 0.62 -4.99
C LYS A 137 -19.84 0.62 -6.12
N PRO A 138 -19.96 -0.31 -7.10
CA PRO A 138 -19.12 -0.28 -8.28
C PRO A 138 -19.21 1.07 -8.98
N ASP A 139 -18.06 1.60 -9.38
CA ASP A 139 -17.95 2.87 -10.08
C ASP A 139 -17.44 2.65 -11.51
N PRO A 140 -18.34 2.36 -12.47
CA PRO A 140 -17.93 2.12 -13.85
C PRO A 140 -17.34 3.36 -14.52
N VAL A 141 -17.66 4.58 -14.06
CA VAL A 141 -17.12 5.80 -14.64
C VAL A 141 -15.66 5.96 -14.23
N LEU A 142 -15.37 5.87 -12.93
CA LEU A 142 -13.99 5.88 -12.43
C LEU A 142 -13.17 4.73 -13.02
N ARG A 143 -13.75 3.54 -13.11
CA ARG A 143 -13.09 2.38 -13.73
C ARG A 143 -12.65 2.69 -15.16
N GLN A 144 -13.54 3.21 -16.00
CA GLN A 144 -13.19 3.52 -17.39
C GLN A 144 -12.15 4.64 -17.48
N LEU A 145 -12.23 5.63 -16.59
CA LEU A 145 -11.23 6.69 -16.50
C LEU A 145 -9.84 6.11 -16.18
N LEU A 146 -9.74 5.28 -15.14
CA LEU A 146 -8.47 4.65 -14.72
C LEU A 146 -7.89 3.72 -15.80
N LEU A 147 -8.74 2.96 -16.49
CA LEU A 147 -8.30 2.08 -17.60
C LEU A 147 -7.84 2.86 -18.83
N SER A 148 -8.33 4.08 -19.02
CA SER A 148 -7.92 4.94 -20.14
C SER A 148 -6.57 5.63 -19.92
N LEU A 149 -6.05 5.66 -18.69
CA LEU A 149 -4.75 6.26 -18.36
C LEU A 149 -3.61 5.31 -18.77
N PRO A 150 -2.65 5.75 -19.62
CA PRO A 150 -1.55 4.91 -20.07
C PRO A 150 -0.46 4.68 -19.02
N GLN A 151 -0.40 5.52 -17.98
CA GLN A 151 0.62 5.44 -16.94
C GLN A 151 0.44 4.22 -16.04
N ARG A 152 1.54 3.81 -15.41
CA ARG A 152 1.51 2.89 -14.27
C ARG A 152 0.68 3.48 -13.13
N LYS A 153 -0.11 2.66 -12.43
CA LYS A 153 -1.02 3.09 -11.36
C LYS A 153 -0.80 2.24 -10.12
N ILE A 154 -0.60 2.88 -8.97
CA ILE A 154 -0.32 2.22 -7.69
C ILE A 154 -1.18 2.84 -6.60
N ILE A 155 -1.75 2.01 -5.72
CA ILE A 155 -2.38 2.49 -4.49
C ILE A 155 -1.31 2.71 -3.42
N PHE A 156 -1.37 3.84 -2.71
CA PHE A 156 -0.57 4.13 -1.53
C PHE A 156 -1.46 4.57 -0.37
N THR A 157 -1.75 3.63 0.55
CA THR A 157 -2.69 3.83 1.66
C THR A 157 -2.05 3.51 3.00
N ASN A 158 -2.51 4.19 4.06
CA ASN A 158 -2.17 3.86 5.45
C ASN A 158 -2.97 2.66 5.99
N SER A 159 -3.94 2.17 5.22
CA SER A 159 -4.81 1.05 5.56
C SER A 159 -4.10 -0.30 5.35
N ASP A 160 -4.65 -1.36 5.94
CA ASP A 160 -4.15 -2.73 5.75
C ASP A 160 -4.60 -3.33 4.42
N LYS A 161 -3.96 -4.43 4.06
CA LYS A 161 -4.19 -5.16 2.82
C LYS A 161 -5.61 -5.70 2.68
N ALA A 162 -6.24 -6.17 3.77
CA ALA A 162 -7.59 -6.73 3.71
C ALA A 162 -8.64 -5.64 3.49
N HIS A 163 -8.46 -4.47 4.13
CA HIS A 163 -9.29 -3.30 3.85
C HIS A 163 -9.15 -2.86 2.39
N ALA A 164 -7.92 -2.68 1.90
CA ALA A 164 -7.67 -2.24 0.53
C ALA A 164 -8.27 -3.18 -0.52
N ALA A 165 -8.09 -4.49 -0.36
CA ALA A 165 -8.70 -5.49 -1.24
C ALA A 165 -10.23 -5.41 -1.23
N THR A 166 -10.84 -5.21 -0.06
CA THR A 166 -12.30 -5.09 0.07
C THR A 166 -12.84 -3.85 -0.63
N VAL A 167 -12.19 -2.70 -0.45
CA VAL A 167 -12.59 -1.43 -1.09
C VAL A 167 -12.48 -1.53 -2.61
N LEU A 168 -11.32 -1.96 -3.13
CA LEU A 168 -11.10 -2.10 -4.58
C LEU A 168 -12.11 -3.05 -5.21
N LYS A 169 -12.43 -4.17 -4.55
CA LYS A 169 -13.47 -5.10 -4.99
C LYS A 169 -14.86 -4.47 -5.04
N LYS A 170 -15.24 -3.73 -3.99
CA LYS A 170 -16.56 -3.10 -3.91
C LYS A 170 -16.75 -2.00 -4.95
N LEU A 171 -15.69 -1.25 -5.25
CA LEU A 171 -15.67 -0.22 -6.29
C LEU A 171 -15.51 -0.80 -7.71
N GLY A 172 -15.14 -2.08 -7.84
CA GLY A 172 -14.88 -2.71 -9.13
C GLY A 172 -13.62 -2.19 -9.81
N LEU A 173 -12.54 -2.02 -9.04
CA LEU A 173 -11.25 -1.43 -9.47
C LEU A 173 -10.06 -2.37 -9.28
N GLU A 174 -10.28 -3.65 -8.95
CA GLU A 174 -9.24 -4.63 -8.58
C GLU A 174 -8.13 -4.80 -9.65
N ASP A 175 -8.46 -4.61 -10.93
CA ASP A 175 -7.55 -4.74 -12.08
C ASP A 175 -7.11 -3.40 -12.68
N CYS A 176 -7.41 -2.27 -12.03
CA CYS A 176 -7.02 -0.93 -12.48
C CYS A 176 -5.61 -0.52 -12.01
N PHE A 177 -5.06 -1.21 -11.00
CA PHE A 177 -3.80 -0.86 -10.35
C PHE A 177 -2.80 -2.01 -10.47
N GLU A 178 -1.52 -1.69 -10.68
CA GLU A 178 -0.45 -2.68 -10.74
C GLU A 178 -0.16 -3.29 -9.36
N GLY A 179 -0.29 -2.49 -8.30
CA GLY A 179 -0.03 -2.92 -6.94
C GLY A 179 -0.60 -1.98 -5.89
N VAL A 180 -0.55 -2.45 -4.64
CA VAL A 180 -0.98 -1.73 -3.45
C VAL A 180 0.20 -1.69 -2.48
N ILE A 181 0.61 -0.48 -2.11
CA ILE A 181 1.54 -0.21 -1.01
C ILE A 181 0.67 0.21 0.18
N CYS A 182 0.61 -0.66 1.17
CA CYS A 182 -0.26 -0.59 2.34
C CYS A 182 0.55 -0.71 3.64
N PHE A 183 -0.13 -0.75 4.79
CA PHE A 183 0.51 -0.88 6.09
C PHE A 183 1.56 -2.00 6.13
N GLU A 184 1.21 -3.21 5.68
CA GLU A 184 2.09 -4.39 5.70
C GLU A 184 3.28 -4.24 4.77
N THR A 185 3.12 -3.52 3.65
CA THR A 185 4.22 -3.26 2.70
C THR A 185 5.27 -2.32 3.31
N LEU A 186 4.84 -1.35 4.12
CA LEU A 186 5.73 -0.40 4.79
C LEU A 186 6.27 -0.92 6.13
N ASN A 187 5.54 -1.84 6.75
CA ASN A 187 5.82 -2.35 8.10
C ASN A 187 5.84 -3.89 8.09
N PRO A 188 6.80 -4.51 7.38
CA PRO A 188 6.88 -5.97 7.31
C PRO A 188 7.13 -6.54 8.70
N SER A 189 6.46 -7.65 9.00
CA SER A 189 6.69 -8.39 10.24
C SER A 189 8.09 -9.02 10.20
N SER A 190 8.74 -9.16 11.35
CA SER A 190 10.10 -9.73 11.48
C SER A 190 10.28 -11.13 10.85
N ALA A 191 9.18 -11.87 10.65
CA ALA A 191 9.18 -13.16 9.93
C ALA A 191 9.42 -13.03 8.42
N GLU A 192 9.12 -11.88 7.81
CA GLU A 192 9.31 -11.64 6.38
C GLU A 192 10.71 -11.09 6.04
N GLU A 193 11.45 -10.57 7.02
CA GLU A 193 12.83 -10.09 6.83
C GLU A 193 13.83 -11.24 6.55
N HIS A 194 13.50 -12.49 6.91
CA HIS A 194 14.41 -13.65 6.77
C HIS A 194 14.36 -14.36 5.40
N GLY A 195 13.57 -13.88 4.45
CA GLY A 195 13.42 -14.51 3.12
C GLY A 195 14.43 -14.08 2.05
N GLN A 196 15.34 -13.17 2.37
CA GLN A 196 16.14 -12.46 1.35
C GLN A 196 17.61 -12.22 1.72
N GLU A 197 18.25 -13.16 2.43
CA GLU A 197 19.71 -13.26 2.44
C GLU A 197 20.13 -14.58 1.80
N ARG A 198 20.34 -14.53 0.47
CA ARG A 198 21.07 -15.55 -0.26
C ARG A 198 22.56 -15.21 -0.23
N ASP A 199 23.32 -16.18 0.27
CA ASP A 199 24.64 -16.62 -0.20
C ASP A 199 25.72 -15.54 -0.31
N ARG A 200 26.46 -15.35 0.79
CA ARG A 200 27.89 -15.02 0.74
C ARG A 200 28.65 -15.88 1.74
N GLU A 201 29.14 -17.01 1.25
CA GLU A 201 30.34 -17.66 1.79
C GLU A 201 31.56 -16.77 1.48
N ASP A 202 32.38 -16.45 2.48
CA ASP A 202 33.77 -16.92 2.63
C ASP A 202 34.63 -15.95 3.48
N SER A 203 35.39 -16.53 4.44
CA SER A 203 36.61 -16.05 5.16
C SER A 203 36.61 -14.65 5.84
N ASP A 204 37.11 -14.42 7.05
CA ASP A 204 38.34 -14.94 7.69
C ASP A 204 38.31 -14.58 9.21
N GLU A 205 39.07 -15.32 10.01
CA GLU A 205 39.18 -15.16 11.48
C GLU A 205 40.05 -13.94 11.86
N THR A 206 39.70 -13.21 12.93
CA THR A 206 40.65 -12.83 14.01
C THR A 206 40.00 -12.12 15.22
N ASP A 207 40.22 -12.74 16.38
CA ASP A 207 40.63 -12.21 17.70
C ASP A 207 39.77 -11.22 18.52
N GLY A 208 39.20 -11.75 19.61
CA GLY A 208 39.52 -11.33 20.98
C GLY A 208 39.21 -9.91 21.44
N GLY A 209 38.03 -9.69 22.04
CA GLY A 209 37.77 -8.52 22.87
C GLY A 209 36.42 -8.58 23.60
N SER A 210 36.42 -8.98 24.87
CA SER A 210 35.25 -8.89 25.73
C SER A 210 35.07 -7.46 26.26
N SER A 211 33.97 -6.82 25.92
CA SER A 211 33.34 -5.82 26.80
C SER A 211 31.87 -5.69 26.44
N ALA A 212 31.04 -6.15 27.39
CA ALA A 212 29.63 -5.87 27.59
C ALA A 212 28.97 -4.91 26.58
N ASP A 213 28.16 -5.46 25.69
CA ASP A 213 27.10 -4.72 25.03
C ASP A 213 25.90 -5.63 24.78
N SER A 214 24.72 -5.02 24.82
CA SER A 214 23.40 -5.52 24.41
C SER A 214 22.41 -5.94 25.50
N ASP A 215 22.06 -4.99 26.37
CA ASP A 215 20.63 -4.75 26.65
C ASP A 215 20.27 -3.44 25.93
N SER A 216 20.20 -3.51 24.60
CA SER A 216 19.58 -2.45 23.82
C SER A 216 18.07 -2.65 23.98
N PRO A 217 17.34 -1.75 24.64
CA PRO A 217 15.89 -1.92 24.81
C PRO A 217 15.31 -2.02 23.42
N ALA A 218 14.64 -3.15 23.13
CA ALA A 218 14.12 -3.51 21.81
C ALA A 218 13.75 -2.24 21.04
N CYS A 219 14.47 -1.94 19.95
CA CYS A 219 14.18 -0.78 19.11
C CYS A 219 12.71 -0.90 18.69
N HIS A 220 11.82 -0.12 19.31
CA HIS A 220 10.41 -0.11 18.96
C HIS A 220 10.33 0.60 17.61
N LYS A 221 10.51 -0.18 16.52
CA LYS A 221 10.48 0.30 15.14
C LYS A 221 9.19 1.10 14.98
N ARG A 222 9.34 2.39 14.69
CA ARG A 222 8.20 3.30 14.50
C ARG A 222 7.36 2.78 13.33
N ILE A 223 6.04 2.92 13.45
CA ILE A 223 5.14 2.62 12.32
C ILE A 223 5.38 3.67 11.24
N LEU A 224 5.76 3.20 10.06
CA LEU A 224 5.94 4.01 8.88
C LEU A 224 4.57 4.20 8.20
N CYS A 225 4.11 5.44 8.12
CA CYS A 225 2.85 5.80 7.49
C CYS A 225 2.84 7.27 7.03
N LYS A 226 1.94 7.62 6.11
CA LYS A 226 1.68 9.02 5.74
C LYS A 226 1.22 9.80 6.98
N PRO A 227 1.60 11.07 7.15
CA PRO A 227 2.30 11.94 6.21
C PRO A 227 3.83 11.97 6.42
N SER A 228 4.47 10.98 7.04
CA SER A 228 5.93 11.04 7.24
C SER A 228 6.69 11.12 5.90
N LEU A 229 7.77 11.91 5.84
CA LEU A 229 8.59 12.00 4.63
C LEU A 229 9.26 10.65 4.34
N GLU A 230 9.63 9.94 5.40
CA GLU A 230 10.18 8.60 5.35
C GLU A 230 9.22 7.61 4.66
N SER A 231 7.91 7.74 4.85
CA SER A 231 6.93 6.90 4.13
C SER A 231 6.85 7.24 2.64
N MET A 232 7.09 8.50 2.27
CA MET A 232 7.16 8.93 0.87
C MET A 232 8.44 8.42 0.21
N GLU A 233 9.58 8.47 0.91
CA GLU A 233 10.84 7.90 0.44
C GLU A 233 10.72 6.39 0.26
N ALA A 234 10.11 5.69 1.22
CA ALA A 234 9.89 4.25 1.12
C ALA A 234 8.99 3.87 -0.06
N VAL A 235 7.89 4.59 -0.34
CA VAL A 235 7.05 4.28 -1.51
C VAL A 235 7.81 4.52 -2.83
N ILE A 236 8.67 5.55 -2.88
CA ILE A 236 9.53 5.83 -4.04
C ILE A 236 10.51 4.66 -4.28
N GLU A 237 11.15 4.15 -3.22
CA GLU A 237 12.10 3.04 -3.32
C GLU A 237 11.40 1.72 -3.68
N ILE A 238 10.35 1.35 -2.94
CA ILE A 238 9.62 0.09 -3.10
C ILE A 238 9.02 -0.01 -4.51
N ALA A 239 8.40 1.07 -5.00
CA ALA A 239 7.81 1.08 -6.33
C ALA A 239 8.79 1.52 -7.42
N LYS A 240 10.06 1.85 -7.12
CA LYS A 240 11.05 2.33 -8.09
C LYS A 240 10.54 3.53 -8.91
N LEU A 241 10.01 4.53 -8.20
CA LEU A 241 9.42 5.73 -8.80
C LEU A 241 10.50 6.75 -9.14
N ASP A 242 10.33 7.47 -10.25
CA ASP A 242 10.97 8.77 -10.43
C ASP A 242 10.03 9.83 -9.85
N PRO A 243 10.39 10.51 -8.74
CA PRO A 243 9.49 11.45 -8.08
C PRO A 243 9.03 12.57 -9.00
N LYS A 244 9.92 13.07 -9.88
CA LYS A 244 9.61 14.18 -10.80
C LYS A 244 8.64 13.79 -11.90
N LYS A 245 8.48 12.49 -12.14
CA LYS A 245 7.57 11.91 -13.13
C LYS A 245 6.42 11.14 -12.50
N THR A 246 6.15 11.38 -11.21
CA THR A 246 5.06 10.73 -10.49
C THR A 246 4.06 11.77 -10.02
N VAL A 247 2.77 11.50 -10.28
CA VAL A 247 1.66 12.30 -9.74
C VAL A 247 1.05 11.58 -8.54
N PHE A 248 0.87 12.28 -7.43
CA PHE A 248 0.29 11.76 -6.20
C PHE A 248 -1.06 12.41 -5.90
N PHE A 249 -2.11 11.60 -5.82
CA PHE A 249 -3.49 11.99 -5.54
C PHE A 249 -3.85 11.59 -4.11
N ASP A 250 -4.26 12.54 -3.27
CA ASP A 250 -4.61 12.30 -1.86
C ASP A 250 -5.58 13.38 -1.36
N ASP A 251 -6.49 13.04 -0.45
CA ASP A 251 -7.46 13.97 0.15
C ASP A 251 -6.86 14.77 1.33
N SER A 252 -5.77 14.27 1.93
CA SER A 252 -5.15 14.88 3.09
C SER A 252 -4.09 15.90 2.69
N ALA A 253 -4.35 17.16 3.02
CA ALA A 253 -3.39 18.26 2.80
C ALA A 253 -2.00 18.00 3.41
N ARG A 254 -1.92 17.23 4.50
CA ARG A 254 -0.63 16.85 5.13
C ARG A 254 0.12 15.82 4.29
N ASN A 255 -0.60 14.86 3.72
CA ASN A 255 0.01 13.87 2.83
C ASN A 255 0.50 14.56 1.55
N ILE A 256 -0.30 15.48 1.00
CA ILE A 256 0.07 16.30 -0.16
C ILE A 256 1.33 17.12 0.11
N ALA A 257 1.42 17.79 1.25
CA ALA A 257 2.62 18.54 1.63
C ALA A 257 3.88 17.66 1.67
N SER A 258 3.78 16.45 2.22
CA SER A 258 4.89 15.51 2.28
C SER A 258 5.24 14.91 0.93
N GLY A 259 4.26 14.60 0.09
CA GLY A 259 4.49 14.17 -1.29
C GLY A 259 5.22 15.25 -2.10
N LYS A 260 4.85 16.52 -1.89
CA LYS A 260 5.53 17.66 -2.51
C LYS A 260 6.98 17.77 -2.06
N ALA A 261 7.22 17.62 -0.74
CA ALA A 261 8.57 17.63 -0.17
C ALA A 261 9.44 16.48 -0.72
N ALA A 262 8.84 15.32 -1.00
CA ALA A 262 9.51 14.19 -1.64
C ALA A 262 9.75 14.37 -3.16
N GLY A 263 9.33 15.50 -3.74
CA GLY A 263 9.54 15.85 -5.14
C GLY A 263 8.46 15.34 -6.10
N LEU A 264 7.33 14.82 -5.58
CA LEU A 264 6.19 14.40 -6.39
C LEU A 264 5.44 15.61 -6.94
N HIS A 265 4.78 15.42 -8.09
CA HIS A 265 3.68 16.29 -8.51
C HIS A 265 2.44 15.90 -7.70
N THR A 266 1.71 16.86 -7.15
CA THR A 266 0.67 16.53 -6.15
C THR A 266 -0.69 17.13 -6.45
N VAL A 267 -1.72 16.35 -6.16
CA VAL A 267 -3.12 16.65 -6.48
C VAL A 267 -3.98 16.44 -5.25
N ILE A 268 -4.52 17.53 -4.69
CA ILE A 268 -5.49 17.44 -3.59
C ILE A 268 -6.86 17.04 -4.15
N VAL A 269 -7.50 16.04 -3.56
CA VAL A 269 -8.81 15.52 -4.01
C VAL A 269 -9.89 15.82 -2.96
N GLY A 270 -11.11 16.10 -3.41
CA GLY A 270 -12.26 16.40 -2.53
C GLY A 270 -12.49 17.90 -2.29
N SER A 271 -11.72 18.79 -2.91
CA SER A 271 -11.87 20.24 -2.80
C SER A 271 -11.40 20.96 -4.06
N SER A 272 -12.06 22.06 -4.43
CA SER A 272 -11.58 22.98 -5.47
C SER A 272 -10.52 23.96 -4.96
N ALA A 273 -10.27 24.00 -3.64
CA ALA A 273 -9.26 24.88 -3.05
C ALA A 273 -7.88 24.22 -3.05
N LEU A 274 -6.88 24.94 -3.54
CA LEU A 274 -5.49 24.55 -3.37
C LEU A 274 -5.08 24.62 -1.90
N VAL A 275 -4.25 23.67 -1.49
CA VAL A 275 -3.63 23.60 -0.17
C VAL A 275 -2.11 23.72 -0.30
N ALA A 276 -1.43 24.04 0.79
CA ALA A 276 0.03 24.10 0.78
C ALA A 276 0.63 22.77 0.30
N GLY A 277 1.45 22.83 -0.74
CA GLY A 277 2.07 21.68 -1.37
C GLY A 277 1.38 21.20 -2.65
N ALA A 278 0.06 21.38 -2.79
CA ALA A 278 -0.70 20.92 -3.94
C ALA A 278 -0.35 21.71 -5.22
N ASP A 279 -0.11 21.00 -6.32
CA ASP A 279 0.04 21.60 -7.65
C ASP A 279 -1.33 21.77 -8.34
N VAL A 280 -2.26 20.85 -8.08
CA VAL A 280 -3.60 20.81 -8.66
C VAL A 280 -4.62 20.46 -7.57
N ALA A 281 -5.86 20.94 -7.71
CA ALA A 281 -6.99 20.60 -6.85
C ALA A 281 -8.15 20.02 -7.68
N LEU A 282 -8.77 18.96 -7.17
CA LEU A 282 -9.92 18.29 -7.76
C LEU A 282 -11.06 18.22 -6.75
N GLU A 283 -12.26 18.65 -7.13
CA GLU A 283 -13.45 18.40 -6.31
C GLU A 283 -13.79 16.90 -6.23
N SER A 284 -13.52 16.17 -7.30
CA SER A 284 -13.68 14.72 -7.38
C SER A 284 -12.57 14.12 -8.24
N ILE A 285 -12.17 12.89 -7.91
CA ILE A 285 -11.23 12.11 -8.72
C ILE A 285 -11.73 11.90 -10.16
N HIS A 286 -13.03 12.06 -10.40
CA HIS A 286 -13.61 12.00 -11.74
C HIS A 286 -13.17 13.15 -12.65
N ASN A 287 -12.70 14.26 -12.09
CA ASN A 287 -12.27 15.45 -12.84
C ASN A 287 -10.81 15.40 -13.29
N ILE A 288 -10.09 14.27 -13.11
CA ILE A 288 -8.66 14.16 -13.50
C ILE A 288 -8.42 14.62 -14.94
N LYS A 289 -9.28 14.23 -15.88
CA LYS A 289 -9.09 14.56 -17.31
C LYS A 289 -9.21 16.06 -17.60
N GLU A 290 -10.05 16.77 -16.85
CA GLU A 290 -10.24 18.22 -17.03
C GLU A 290 -9.06 19.00 -16.45
N ALA A 291 -8.54 18.53 -15.32
CA ALA A 291 -7.48 19.21 -14.59
C ALA A 291 -6.05 18.84 -15.05
N LEU A 292 -5.88 17.62 -15.54
CA LEU A 292 -4.61 17.05 -15.99
C LEU A 292 -4.77 16.36 -17.35
N PRO A 293 -5.18 17.09 -18.41
CA PRO A 293 -5.36 16.52 -19.75
C PRO A 293 -4.06 15.92 -20.31
N GLU A 294 -2.89 16.42 -19.88
CA GLU A 294 -1.58 15.92 -20.31
C GLU A 294 -1.34 14.44 -19.96
N LEU A 295 -2.11 13.86 -19.03
CA LEU A 295 -2.02 12.44 -18.72
C LEU A 295 -2.46 11.56 -19.90
N TRP A 296 -3.26 12.10 -20.83
CA TRP A 296 -3.67 11.42 -22.05
C TRP A 296 -2.89 11.85 -23.30
N GLU A 297 -2.05 12.88 -23.19
CA GLU A 297 -1.26 13.39 -24.31
C GLU A 297 0.11 12.69 -24.34
N ALA A 298 0.47 12.10 -25.49
CA ALA A 298 1.85 11.68 -25.71
C ALA A 298 2.71 12.95 -25.78
N GLY A 299 3.83 13.00 -25.05
CA GLY A 299 4.59 14.23 -24.90
C GLY A 299 5.06 14.81 -26.23
N GLU A 300 4.31 15.79 -26.73
CA GLU A 300 4.76 16.66 -27.79
C GLU A 300 5.64 17.74 -27.16
N HIS A 301 6.90 17.82 -27.62
CA HIS A 301 7.70 19.01 -27.46
C HIS A 301 6.91 20.19 -28.04
N VAL A 302 6.31 21.00 -27.18
CA VAL A 302 5.72 22.28 -27.58
C VAL A 302 6.86 23.20 -28.00
N GLN A 303 7.19 23.23 -29.29
CA GLN A 303 7.82 24.39 -29.89
C GLN A 303 6.82 25.54 -29.77
N ALA A 304 7.21 26.55 -29.01
CA ALA A 304 6.44 27.78 -28.84
C ALA A 304 6.21 28.45 -30.21
N VAL A 305 5.05 28.20 -30.82
CA VAL A 305 4.54 29.03 -31.91
C VAL A 305 3.81 30.19 -31.24
N GLY A 306 4.49 31.32 -31.18
CA GLY A 306 3.97 32.56 -30.63
C GLY A 306 2.69 32.99 -31.35
N LEU A 307 1.56 32.93 -30.64
CA LEU A 307 0.33 33.60 -31.03
C LEU A 307 0.55 35.11 -30.93
N ARG A 308 0.85 35.74 -32.07
CA ARG A 308 0.72 37.19 -32.21
C ARG A 308 -0.78 37.52 -32.14
N SER A 309 -1.15 38.28 -31.13
CA SER A 309 -2.46 38.90 -30.98
C SER A 309 -2.76 39.79 -32.19
N ALA A 310 -3.80 39.47 -32.95
CA ALA A 310 -4.39 40.39 -33.91
C ALA A 310 -5.52 41.14 -33.20
N ALA A 311 -5.24 42.38 -32.82
CA ALA A 311 -6.24 43.32 -32.37
C ALA A 311 -7.25 43.59 -33.51
N VAL A 312 -8.54 43.46 -33.21
CA VAL A 312 -9.61 43.94 -34.09
C VAL A 312 -10.06 45.29 -33.55
N GLU A 313 -9.65 46.36 -34.22
CA GLU A 313 -10.23 47.70 -34.04
C GLU A 313 -11.62 47.73 -34.68
N THR A 314 -12.64 48.01 -33.88
CA THR A 314 -14.00 48.26 -34.36
C THR A 314 -14.15 49.76 -34.66
N THR A 315 -14.17 50.11 -35.94
CA THR A 315 -14.53 51.45 -36.41
C THR A 315 -16.05 51.59 -36.44
N VAL A 316 -16.60 52.52 -35.67
CA VAL A 316 -17.99 52.98 -35.81
C VAL A 316 -17.99 54.17 -36.78
N LEU A 317 -18.78 54.10 -37.85
CA LEU A 317 -19.05 55.25 -38.72
C LEU A 317 -20.55 55.41 -38.95
N ALA A 318 -20.97 56.67 -38.75
CA ALA A 318 -22.25 57.35 -38.97
C ALA A 318 -23.39 57.04 -37.99
#